data_AF-A0A660Y3B7-F1
#
_entry.id   AF-A0A660Y3B7-F1
#
_cell.length_a   1.000
_cell.length_b   1.000
_cell.length_c   1.000
_cell.angle_alpha   90.00
_cell.angle_beta   90.00
_cell.angle_gamma   90.00
#
_symmetry.space_group_name_H-M   'P 1'
#
loop_
_entity.id
_entity.type
_entity.pdbx_description
1 polymer ?
#
loop_
_entity_poly.entity_id
_entity_poly.type
_entity_poly.pdbx_seq_one_letter_code
_entity_poly.pdbx_strand_id
1 'polypeptide(L)'
;MRNLTRGIGFFALALWLSSVTIFDPGKVTENVLRKLVGRTEVEVVEAAPGKLSRRELEAIKEELKAVGEDDVRRTLEDLTSWGSRAVGYPGNREACEYIRKRFEEIGLEDVTVEEFQVTVPVDEGAELEVLSTGEKVPLYCLWPNEVRTPTLPRKGITGELIYGGKGEFRDFNGKQVEGSIVLMDFGCGLNYINAR
;
A
#
# COMPACT_ATOMS: atom_id res chain seq x y z
N MET A 1 38.36 34.14 -18.67
CA MET A 1 37.64 32.89 -19.02
C MET A 1 37.02 32.17 -17.81
N ARG A 2 37.67 32.09 -16.64
CA ARG A 2 37.19 31.34 -15.45
C ARG A 2 35.92 31.89 -14.77
N ASN A 3 35.59 33.18 -14.95
CA ASN A 3 34.40 33.81 -14.37
C ASN A 3 33.15 33.65 -15.26
N LEU A 4 33.33 33.52 -16.57
CA LEU A 4 32.22 33.34 -17.52
C LEU A 4 31.64 31.92 -17.43
N THR A 5 32.50 30.91 -17.28
CA THR A 5 32.10 29.52 -17.05
C THR A 5 31.42 29.32 -15.69
N ARG A 6 31.84 30.05 -14.65
CA ARG A 6 31.15 30.05 -13.34
C ARG A 6 29.76 30.70 -13.42
N GLY A 7 29.63 31.81 -14.17
CA GLY A 7 28.34 32.47 -14.39
C GLY A 7 27.34 31.58 -15.15
N ILE A 8 27.81 30.90 -16.21
CA ILE A 8 26.99 29.96 -16.99
C ILE A 8 26.57 28.75 -16.14
N GLY A 9 27.48 28.19 -15.34
CA GLY A 9 27.17 27.08 -14.44
C GLY A 9 26.14 27.45 -13.37
N PHE A 10 26.24 28.67 -12.82
CA PHE A 10 25.27 29.16 -11.83
C PHE A 10 23.90 29.42 -12.47
N PHE A 11 23.87 29.95 -13.70
CA PHE A 11 22.64 30.18 -14.44
C PHE A 11 21.94 28.88 -14.82
N ALA A 12 22.70 27.85 -15.24
CA ALA A 12 22.18 26.52 -15.53
C ALA A 12 21.62 25.83 -14.28
N LEU A 13 22.30 25.95 -13.13
CA LEU A 13 21.83 25.40 -11.86
C LEU A 13 20.57 26.11 -11.36
N ALA A 14 20.50 27.44 -11.49
CA ALA A 14 19.31 28.22 -11.13
C ALA A 14 18.12 27.89 -12.05
N LEU A 15 18.34 27.73 -13.36
CA LEU A 15 17.33 27.25 -14.29
C LEU A 15 16.85 25.85 -13.92
N TRP A 16 17.76 24.93 -13.61
CA TRP A 16 17.42 23.57 -13.19
C TRP A 16 16.61 23.56 -11.89
N LEU A 17 17.04 24.28 -10.86
CA LEU A 17 16.30 24.40 -9.59
C LEU A 17 14.94 25.08 -9.78
N SER A 18 14.85 26.10 -10.64
CA SER A 18 13.57 26.74 -10.98
C SER A 18 12.62 25.81 -11.74
N SER A 19 13.16 24.88 -12.54
CA SER A 19 12.37 23.89 -13.29
C SER A 19 11.70 22.85 -12.41
N VAL A 20 12.16 22.69 -11.15
CA VAL A 20 11.59 21.77 -10.16
C VAL A 20 10.76 22.49 -9.09
N THR A 21 10.93 23.82 -8.95
CA THR A 21 10.29 24.61 -7.87
C THR A 21 9.23 25.58 -8.38
N ILE A 22 9.39 26.14 -9.59
CA ILE A 22 8.47 27.12 -10.20
C ILE A 22 7.61 26.45 -11.26
N PHE A 23 8.19 25.53 -12.01
CA PHE A 23 7.47 24.73 -12.99
C PHE A 23 7.17 23.36 -12.37
N ASP A 24 5.88 23.05 -12.23
CA ASP A 24 5.45 21.70 -11.91
C ASP A 24 5.85 20.79 -13.10
N PRO A 25 6.78 19.84 -12.92
CA PRO A 25 7.24 18.98 -14.01
C PRO A 25 6.09 18.19 -14.64
N GLY A 26 5.04 17.90 -13.86
CA GLY A 26 3.81 17.28 -14.34
C GLY A 26 3.13 18.14 -15.40
N LYS A 27 2.95 19.44 -15.14
CA LYS A 27 2.27 20.38 -16.07
C LYS A 27 3.05 20.63 -17.35
N VAL A 28 4.38 20.67 -17.28
CA VAL A 28 5.22 20.82 -18.48
C VAL A 28 5.13 19.57 -19.34
N THR A 29 5.24 18.40 -18.72
CA THR A 29 5.15 17.10 -19.39
C THR A 29 3.78 16.91 -20.04
N GLU A 30 2.70 17.25 -19.33
CA GLU A 30 1.33 17.19 -19.83
C GLU A 30 1.09 18.15 -21.00
N ASN A 31 1.58 19.40 -20.94
CA ASN A 31 1.45 20.36 -22.04
C ASN A 31 2.22 19.92 -23.30
N VAL A 32 3.38 19.31 -23.13
CA VAL A 32 4.19 18.79 -24.24
C VAL A 32 3.54 17.54 -24.83
N LEU A 33 3.10 16.59 -23.99
CA LEU A 33 2.35 15.40 -24.43
C LEU A 33 1.05 15.79 -25.13
N ARG A 34 0.30 16.74 -24.60
CA ARG A 34 -0.95 17.24 -25.19
C ARG A 34 -0.75 17.83 -26.59
N LYS A 35 0.37 18.52 -26.82
CA LYS A 35 0.72 19.08 -28.14
C LYS A 35 1.17 18.02 -29.15
N LEU A 36 1.80 16.93 -28.68
CA LEU A 36 2.35 15.89 -29.56
C LEU A 36 1.38 14.75 -29.86
N VAL A 37 0.56 14.35 -28.88
CA VAL A 37 -0.26 13.13 -28.92
C VAL A 37 -1.77 13.44 -28.81
N GLY A 38 -2.14 14.73 -28.71
CA GLY A 38 -3.52 15.14 -28.44
C GLY A 38 -3.88 15.02 -26.96
N ARG A 39 -5.15 15.23 -26.60
CA ARG A 39 -5.61 15.05 -25.21
C ARG A 39 -5.38 13.59 -24.78
N THR A 40 -4.49 13.38 -23.81
CA THR A 40 -4.27 12.09 -23.14
C THR A 40 -5.22 11.87 -21.97
N GLU A 41 -5.94 12.90 -21.56
CA GLU A 41 -7.09 12.75 -20.68
C GLU A 41 -8.17 11.99 -21.46
N VAL A 42 -8.47 10.77 -21.02
CA VAL A 42 -9.79 10.19 -21.30
C VAL A 42 -10.77 11.24 -20.79
N GLU A 43 -11.59 11.82 -21.68
CA GLU A 43 -12.77 12.56 -21.24
C GLU A 43 -13.59 11.53 -20.47
N VAL A 44 -13.42 11.50 -19.15
CA VAL A 44 -14.39 10.91 -18.25
C VAL A 44 -15.60 11.79 -18.47
N VAL A 45 -16.44 11.40 -19.42
CA VAL A 45 -17.82 11.85 -19.42
C VAL A 45 -18.30 11.39 -18.05
N GLU A 46 -18.29 12.30 -17.09
CA GLU A 46 -19.08 12.13 -15.89
C GLU A 46 -20.47 11.93 -16.47
N ALA A 47 -20.90 10.67 -16.53
CA ALA A 47 -22.28 10.34 -16.72
C ALA A 47 -22.94 10.89 -15.46
N ALA A 48 -23.23 12.20 -15.45
CA ALA A 48 -24.13 12.78 -14.48
C ALA A 48 -25.36 11.90 -14.63
N PRO A 49 -25.69 11.07 -13.63
CA PRO A 49 -26.80 10.15 -13.77
C PRO A 49 -27.97 11.03 -14.16
N GLY A 50 -28.54 10.79 -15.34
CA GLY A 50 -29.70 11.52 -15.81
C GLY A 50 -30.68 11.54 -14.64
N LYS A 51 -31.22 12.71 -14.27
CA LYS A 51 -32.01 12.86 -13.05
C LYS A 51 -33.05 11.74 -13.00
N LEU A 52 -32.84 10.77 -12.11
CA LEU A 52 -33.72 9.62 -11.97
C LEU A 52 -35.12 10.15 -11.66
N SER A 53 -36.10 9.62 -12.37
CA SER A 53 -37.50 9.92 -12.07
C SER A 53 -37.83 9.45 -10.66
N ARG A 54 -38.83 10.07 -10.04
CA ARG A 54 -39.33 9.67 -8.73
C ARG A 54 -39.72 8.18 -8.70
N ARG A 55 -40.24 7.65 -9.82
CA ARG A 55 -40.65 6.25 -9.94
C ARG A 55 -39.44 5.31 -9.90
N GLU A 56 -38.36 5.65 -10.60
CA GLU A 56 -37.12 4.86 -10.59
C GLU A 56 -36.47 4.86 -9.21
N LEU A 57 -36.47 6.01 -8.52
CA LEU A 57 -35.95 6.10 -7.14
C LEU A 57 -36.75 5.25 -6.16
N GLU A 58 -38.08 5.25 -6.25
CA GLU A 58 -38.91 4.39 -5.40
C GLU A 58 -38.70 2.90 -5.73
N ALA A 59 -38.54 2.54 -7.00
CA ALA A 59 -38.19 1.16 -7.37
C ALA A 59 -36.85 0.71 -6.77
N ILE A 60 -35.79 1.53 -6.90
CA ILE A 60 -34.48 1.24 -6.29
C ILE A 60 -34.59 1.10 -4.77
N LYS A 61 -35.35 1.97 -4.11
CA LYS A 61 -35.55 1.88 -2.65
C LYS A 61 -36.26 0.59 -2.25
N GLU A 62 -37.27 0.15 -3.00
CA GLU A 62 -37.95 -1.11 -2.71
C GLU A 62 -37.00 -2.30 -2.88
N GLU A 63 -36.19 -2.34 -3.93
CA GLU A 63 -35.17 -3.38 -4.12
C GLU A 63 -34.12 -3.37 -3.00
N LEU A 64 -33.67 -2.19 -2.55
CA LEU A 64 -32.72 -2.07 -1.44
C LEU A 64 -33.25 -2.62 -0.11
N LYS A 65 -34.58 -2.67 0.08
CA LYS A 65 -35.16 -3.31 1.28
C LYS A 65 -34.98 -4.82 1.29
N ALA A 66 -34.73 -5.44 0.13
CA ALA A 66 -34.42 -6.86 0.05
C ALA A 66 -33.02 -7.19 0.60
N VAL A 67 -32.13 -6.19 0.75
CA VAL A 67 -30.81 -6.36 1.37
C VAL A 67 -30.95 -6.22 2.88
N GLY A 68 -30.85 -7.34 3.59
CA GLY A 68 -30.91 -7.39 5.04
C GLY A 68 -29.54 -7.24 5.71
N GLU A 69 -29.56 -6.95 7.01
CA GLU A 69 -28.34 -6.96 7.84
C GLU A 69 -27.65 -8.34 7.80
N ASP A 70 -28.44 -9.42 7.80
CA ASP A 70 -27.93 -10.79 7.75
C ASP A 70 -27.21 -11.09 6.43
N ASP A 71 -27.62 -10.49 5.32
CA ASP A 71 -26.91 -10.62 4.04
C ASP A 71 -25.54 -9.97 4.11
N VAL A 72 -25.48 -8.73 4.61
CA VAL A 72 -24.21 -8.00 4.79
C VAL A 72 -23.28 -8.74 5.73
N ARG A 73 -23.82 -9.27 6.83
CA ARG A 73 -23.06 -10.06 7.81
C ARG A 73 -22.47 -11.31 7.18
N ARG A 74 -23.26 -12.10 6.45
CA ARG A 74 -22.78 -13.28 5.73
C ARG A 74 -21.68 -12.94 4.72
N THR A 75 -21.86 -11.89 3.92
CA THR A 75 -20.84 -11.44 2.97
C THR A 75 -19.54 -11.05 3.67
N LEU A 76 -19.62 -10.38 4.82
CA LEU A 76 -18.44 -10.04 5.61
C LEU A 76 -17.76 -11.28 6.20
N GLU A 77 -18.52 -12.23 6.73
CA GLU A 77 -18.01 -13.50 7.26
C GLU A 77 -17.27 -14.30 6.17
N ASP A 78 -17.88 -14.44 4.99
CA ASP A 78 -17.27 -15.08 3.82
C ASP A 78 -15.92 -14.41 3.46
N LEU A 79 -15.94 -13.10 3.21
CA LEU A 79 -14.78 -12.32 2.76
C LEU A 79 -13.64 -12.24 3.79
N THR A 80 -13.94 -12.44 5.08
CA THR A 80 -12.92 -12.42 6.14
C THR A 80 -12.38 -13.81 6.48
N SER A 81 -13.04 -14.88 6.02
CA SER A 81 -12.63 -16.26 6.26
C SER A 81 -11.48 -16.75 5.37
N TRP A 82 -11.25 -16.12 4.21
CA TRP A 82 -10.25 -16.54 3.22
C TRP A 82 -8.84 -15.99 3.46
N GLY A 83 -8.62 -15.33 4.59
CA GLY A 83 -7.36 -14.66 4.91
C GLY A 83 -7.22 -13.29 4.22
N SER A 84 -5.98 -12.85 4.01
CA SER A 84 -5.69 -11.52 3.45
C SER A 84 -6.20 -11.40 2.01
N ARG A 85 -6.95 -10.33 1.74
CA ARG A 85 -7.42 -9.94 0.40
C ARG A 85 -6.47 -8.97 -0.31
N ALA A 86 -5.31 -8.66 0.28
CA ALA A 86 -4.28 -7.88 -0.38
C ALA A 86 -3.82 -8.57 -1.67
N VAL A 87 -3.49 -7.80 -2.69
CA VAL A 87 -3.06 -8.34 -4.00
C VAL A 87 -1.88 -9.29 -3.81
N GLY A 88 -1.93 -10.44 -4.47
CA GLY A 88 -0.92 -11.51 -4.36
C GLY A 88 -1.18 -12.55 -3.27
N TYR A 89 -2.09 -12.28 -2.33
CA TYR A 89 -2.46 -13.24 -1.28
C TYR A 89 -3.63 -14.14 -1.71
N PRO A 90 -3.76 -15.38 -1.19
CA PRO A 90 -4.81 -16.31 -1.59
C PRO A 90 -6.23 -15.75 -1.46
N GLY A 91 -6.52 -15.02 -0.37
CA GLY A 91 -7.85 -14.44 -0.14
C GLY A 91 -8.26 -13.41 -1.19
N ASN A 92 -7.31 -12.80 -1.92
CA ASN A 92 -7.61 -11.92 -3.05
C ASN A 92 -8.24 -12.69 -4.22
N ARG A 93 -7.72 -13.89 -4.52
CA ARG A 93 -8.26 -14.77 -5.55
C ARG A 93 -9.66 -15.26 -5.17
N GLU A 94 -9.83 -15.73 -3.93
CA GLU A 94 -11.14 -16.20 -3.43
C GLU A 94 -12.19 -15.10 -3.48
N ALA A 95 -11.83 -13.86 -3.10
CA ALA A 95 -12.72 -12.71 -3.19
C ALA A 95 -13.12 -12.38 -4.64
N CYS A 96 -12.17 -12.48 -5.59
CA CYS A 96 -12.46 -12.28 -7.02
C CYS A 96 -13.47 -13.33 -7.53
N GLU A 97 -13.25 -14.61 -7.22
CA GLU A 97 -14.13 -15.70 -7.64
C GLU A 97 -15.52 -15.56 -6.99
N TYR A 98 -15.60 -15.16 -5.71
CA TYR A 98 -16.86 -14.85 -5.04
C TYR A 98 -17.63 -13.75 -5.75
N ILE A 99 -17.00 -12.61 -6.03
CA ILE A 99 -17.66 -11.47 -6.68
C ILE A 99 -18.15 -11.87 -8.08
N ARG A 100 -17.31 -12.56 -8.86
CA ARG A 100 -17.70 -13.06 -10.19
C ARG A 100 -18.95 -13.93 -10.10
N LYS A 101 -18.96 -14.91 -9.19
CA LYS A 101 -20.09 -15.80 -8.97
C LYS A 101 -21.35 -15.04 -8.53
N ARG A 102 -21.22 -14.05 -7.63
CA ARG A 102 -22.37 -13.23 -7.22
C ARG A 102 -22.96 -12.42 -8.37
N PHE A 103 -22.11 -11.88 -9.25
CA PHE A 103 -22.57 -11.17 -10.45
C PHE A 103 -23.33 -12.09 -11.41
N GLU A 104 -22.83 -13.30 -11.62
CA GLU A 104 -23.53 -14.33 -12.41
C GLU A 104 -24.86 -14.75 -11.75
N GLU A 105 -24.87 -14.96 -10.42
CA GLU A 105 -26.06 -15.39 -9.66
C GLU A 105 -27.21 -14.37 -9.71
N ILE A 106 -26.90 -13.06 -9.73
CA ILE A 106 -27.91 -12.00 -9.84
C ILE A 106 -28.34 -11.72 -11.29
N GLY A 107 -27.78 -12.45 -12.27
CA GLY A 107 -28.15 -12.36 -13.67
C GLY A 107 -27.49 -11.22 -14.45
N LEU A 108 -26.33 -10.72 -14.01
CA LEU A 108 -25.54 -9.83 -14.85
C LEU A 108 -25.01 -10.60 -16.07
N GLU A 109 -25.15 -10.00 -17.23
CA GLU A 109 -24.60 -10.51 -18.49
C GLU A 109 -23.16 -9.98 -18.69
N ASP A 110 -22.38 -10.67 -19.54
CA ASP A 110 -21.01 -10.25 -19.93
C ASP A 110 -20.01 -10.05 -18.76
N VAL A 111 -20.07 -10.90 -17.73
CA VAL A 111 -19.11 -10.86 -16.62
C VAL A 111 -17.72 -11.33 -17.08
N THR A 112 -16.74 -10.42 -17.13
CA THR A 112 -15.36 -10.71 -17.55
C THR A 112 -14.35 -10.46 -16.44
N VAL A 113 -13.22 -11.17 -16.49
CA VAL A 113 -12.06 -10.95 -15.60
C VAL A 113 -10.90 -10.39 -16.42
N GLU A 114 -10.37 -9.24 -15.98
CA GLU A 114 -9.17 -8.64 -16.56
C GLU A 114 -7.98 -8.88 -15.63
N GLU A 115 -6.90 -9.47 -16.17
CA GLU A 115 -5.71 -9.81 -15.41
C GLU A 115 -4.57 -8.82 -15.66
N PHE A 116 -3.87 -8.43 -14.58
CA PHE A 116 -2.71 -7.55 -14.63
C PHE A 116 -1.54 -8.19 -13.89
N GLN A 117 -0.34 -8.07 -14.47
CA GLN A 117 0.89 -8.48 -13.80
C GLN A 117 1.42 -7.33 -12.94
N VAL A 118 1.56 -7.58 -11.64
CA VAL A 118 2.08 -6.61 -10.68
C VAL A 118 3.11 -7.27 -9.78
N THR A 119 4.11 -6.51 -9.35
CA THR A 119 5.06 -6.94 -8.32
C THR A 119 4.57 -6.46 -6.98
N VAL A 120 4.30 -7.39 -6.07
CA VAL A 120 3.80 -7.12 -4.72
C VAL A 120 4.62 -7.89 -3.69
N PRO A 121 4.91 -7.30 -2.52
CA PRO A 121 5.54 -8.03 -1.43
C PRO A 121 4.54 -9.05 -0.87
N VAL A 122 5.00 -10.28 -0.65
CA VAL A 122 4.23 -11.35 0.01
C VAL A 122 4.94 -11.72 1.30
N ASP A 123 4.22 -11.66 2.40
CA ASP A 123 4.67 -12.13 3.71
C ASP A 123 4.56 -13.66 3.76
N GLU A 124 5.70 -14.35 3.75
CA GLU A 124 5.80 -15.80 3.90
C GLU A 124 5.72 -16.23 5.38
N GLY A 125 5.60 -15.27 6.30
CA GLY A 125 5.59 -15.47 7.73
C GLY A 125 6.99 -15.40 8.35
N ALA A 126 7.02 -15.13 9.65
CA ALA A 126 8.22 -15.17 10.46
C ALA A 126 7.87 -15.59 11.90
N GLU A 127 8.85 -16.13 12.61
CA GLU A 127 8.70 -16.49 14.03
C GLU A 127 9.89 -16.02 14.85
N LEU A 128 9.63 -15.62 16.09
CA LEU A 128 10.62 -15.42 17.14
C LEU A 128 10.59 -16.63 18.06
N GLU A 129 11.75 -17.21 18.33
CA GLU A 129 11.90 -18.27 19.33
C GLU A 129 12.68 -17.77 20.54
N VAL A 130 12.09 -17.89 21.73
CA VAL A 130 12.76 -17.60 22.99
C VAL A 130 13.51 -18.85 23.44
N LEU A 131 14.80 -18.93 23.13
CA LEU A 131 15.61 -20.14 23.31
C LEU A 131 15.63 -20.69 24.75
N SER A 132 15.49 -19.83 25.77
CA SER A 132 15.49 -20.24 27.17
C SER A 132 14.20 -20.96 27.61
N THR A 133 13.09 -20.71 26.93
CA THR A 133 11.77 -21.28 27.25
C THR A 133 11.22 -22.19 26.15
N GLY A 134 11.76 -22.09 24.93
CA GLY A 134 11.21 -22.71 23.72
C GLY A 134 9.92 -22.06 23.22
N GLU A 135 9.52 -20.91 23.77
CA GLU A 135 8.32 -20.19 23.35
C GLU A 135 8.49 -19.65 21.93
N LYS A 136 7.46 -19.84 21.09
CA LYS A 136 7.41 -19.34 19.74
C LYS A 136 6.34 -18.27 19.60
N VAL A 137 6.73 -17.12 19.07
CA VAL A 137 5.85 -15.98 18.84
C VAL A 137 5.79 -15.70 17.33
N PRO A 138 4.61 -15.73 16.70
CA PRO A 138 4.49 -15.33 15.30
C PRO A 138 4.83 -13.84 15.14
N LEU A 139 5.63 -13.53 14.14
CA LEU A 139 5.96 -12.16 13.76
C LEU A 139 5.19 -11.80 12.49
N TYR A 140 4.58 -10.62 12.50
CA TYR A 140 3.86 -10.08 11.35
C TYR A 140 4.71 -8.98 10.71
N CYS A 141 5.06 -9.16 9.45
CA CYS A 141 5.90 -8.20 8.73
C CYS A 141 5.12 -6.91 8.45
N LEU A 142 5.80 -5.77 8.61
CA LEU A 142 5.24 -4.50 8.17
C LEU A 142 5.26 -4.39 6.66
N TRP A 143 4.27 -3.69 6.10
CA TRP A 143 4.31 -3.31 4.70
C TRP A 143 5.60 -2.51 4.43
N PRO A 144 6.37 -2.86 3.39
CA PRO A 144 7.65 -2.21 3.15
C PRO A 144 7.48 -0.73 2.83
N ASN A 145 8.39 0.09 3.36
CA ASN A 145 8.58 1.45 2.85
C ASN A 145 9.32 1.33 1.51
N GLU A 146 8.61 1.69 0.43
CA GLU A 146 9.06 1.49 -0.95
C GLU A 146 9.26 0.00 -1.29
N VAL A 147 10.48 -0.41 -1.66
CA VAL A 147 10.77 -1.74 -2.23
C VAL A 147 11.48 -2.68 -1.26
N ARG A 148 11.80 -2.24 -0.03
CA ARG A 148 12.58 -3.06 0.90
C ARG A 148 11.70 -3.88 1.82
N THR A 149 11.57 -5.17 1.53
CA THR A 149 10.86 -6.13 2.39
C THR A 149 11.58 -6.35 3.73
N PRO A 150 10.84 -6.54 4.84
CA PRO A 150 11.39 -7.11 6.07
C PRO A 150 11.92 -8.52 5.76
N THR A 151 13.23 -8.71 5.83
CA THR A 151 13.86 -9.97 5.43
C THR A 151 15.13 -10.22 6.24
N LEU A 152 15.28 -11.47 6.68
CA LEU A 152 16.48 -11.98 7.35
C LEU A 152 17.24 -12.93 6.41
N PRO A 153 18.51 -13.24 6.68
CA PRO A 153 19.18 -14.37 6.03
C PRO A 153 18.37 -15.67 6.21
N ARG A 154 18.48 -16.62 5.29
CA ARG A 154 17.71 -17.90 5.35
C ARG A 154 17.87 -18.68 6.66
N LYS A 155 18.99 -18.51 7.36
CA LYS A 155 19.27 -19.14 8.66
C LYS A 155 18.69 -18.38 9.85
N GLY A 156 18.00 -17.26 9.62
CA GLY A 156 17.58 -16.32 10.65
C GLY A 156 18.75 -15.56 11.26
N ILE A 157 18.49 -14.92 12.39
CA ILE A 157 19.47 -14.28 13.26
C ILE A 157 19.23 -14.73 14.70
N THR A 158 20.25 -14.64 15.54
CA THR A 158 20.17 -14.95 16.97
C THR A 158 20.96 -13.90 17.74
N GLY A 159 20.40 -13.42 18.84
CA GLY A 159 21.00 -12.40 19.68
C GLY A 159 20.22 -12.24 20.98
N GLU A 160 20.79 -11.48 21.91
CA GLU A 160 20.10 -11.11 23.14
C GLU A 160 18.92 -10.20 22.82
N LEU A 161 17.75 -10.47 23.40
CA LEU A 161 16.57 -9.64 23.21
C LEU A 161 16.59 -8.47 24.20
N ILE A 162 16.66 -7.25 23.71
CA ILE A 162 16.60 -6.03 24.53
C ILE A 162 15.37 -5.20 24.19
N TYR A 163 14.73 -4.60 25.20
CA TYR A 163 13.62 -3.67 24.99
C TYR A 163 14.15 -2.25 24.75
N GLY A 164 13.84 -1.65 23.61
CA GLY A 164 14.31 -0.32 23.19
C GLY A 164 13.28 0.81 23.32
N GLY A 165 12.09 0.56 23.88
CA GLY A 165 11.08 1.60 24.09
C GLY A 165 10.70 2.35 22.81
N LYS A 166 10.79 3.68 22.84
CA LYS A 166 10.52 4.55 21.69
C LYS A 166 11.73 4.77 20.78
N GLY A 167 12.87 4.14 21.09
CA GLY A 167 14.11 4.26 20.32
C GLY A 167 14.87 5.57 20.54
N GLU A 168 14.58 6.29 21.61
CA GLU A 168 15.38 7.45 21.96
C GLU A 168 16.74 6.99 22.50
N PHE A 169 17.81 7.79 22.35
CA PHE A 169 19.15 7.39 22.81
C PHE A 169 19.18 6.97 24.30
N ARG A 170 18.36 7.62 25.14
CA ARG A 170 18.23 7.27 26.56
C ARG A 170 17.66 5.87 26.80
N ASP A 171 16.85 5.36 25.87
CA ASP A 171 16.26 4.02 25.98
C ASP A 171 17.32 2.92 25.85
N PHE A 172 18.49 3.25 25.30
CA PHE A 172 19.62 2.32 25.14
C PHE A 172 20.69 2.44 26.24
N ASN A 173 20.56 3.39 27.16
CA ASN A 173 21.55 3.60 28.22
C ASN A 173 21.73 2.33 29.07
N GLY A 174 22.97 1.85 29.15
CA GLY A 174 23.34 0.65 29.92
C GLY A 174 23.00 -0.68 29.24
N LYS A 175 22.55 -0.67 27.98
CA LYS A 175 22.23 -1.89 27.21
C LYS A 175 23.32 -2.18 26.18
N GLN A 176 23.65 -3.45 25.99
CA GLN A 176 24.50 -3.91 24.90
C GLN A 176 23.65 -3.97 23.62
N VAL A 177 23.78 -2.97 22.74
CA VAL A 177 23.00 -2.90 21.49
C VAL A 177 23.63 -3.71 20.37
N GLU A 178 24.94 -3.59 20.18
CA GLU A 178 25.68 -4.32 19.13
C GLU A 178 25.51 -5.84 19.32
N GLY A 179 25.00 -6.51 18.30
CA GLY A 179 24.74 -7.96 18.29
C GLY A 179 23.40 -8.39 18.90
N SER A 180 22.60 -7.46 19.43
CA SER A 180 21.31 -7.74 20.06
C SER A 180 20.14 -7.63 19.07
N ILE A 181 19.02 -8.26 19.41
CA ILE A 181 17.71 -8.06 18.77
C ILE A 181 16.95 -7.03 19.59
N VAL A 182 16.59 -5.90 18.99
CA VAL A 182 15.92 -4.81 19.70
C VAL A 182 14.40 -4.87 19.47
N LEU A 183 13.64 -5.09 20.54
CA LEU A 183 12.19 -4.95 20.55
C LEU A 183 11.82 -3.49 20.81
N MET A 184 11.11 -2.86 19.87
CA MET A 184 10.72 -1.46 19.96
C MET A 184 9.21 -1.29 19.88
N ASP A 185 8.70 -0.22 20.45
CA ASP A 185 7.30 0.15 20.32
C ASP A 185 6.97 0.46 18.84
N PHE A 186 5.83 -0.04 18.36
CA PHE A 186 5.37 0.21 16.99
C PHE A 186 5.33 1.71 16.63
N GLY A 187 4.87 2.55 17.56
CA GLY A 187 4.87 4.01 17.41
C GLY A 187 6.18 4.69 17.80
N CYS A 188 7.34 4.22 17.28
CA CYS A 188 8.66 4.85 17.47
C CYS A 188 9.04 5.86 16.36
N GLY A 189 8.21 5.99 15.32
CA GLY A 189 8.48 6.91 14.21
C GLY A 189 9.74 6.49 13.43
N LEU A 190 10.70 7.40 13.31
CA LEU A 190 12.00 7.12 12.64
C LEU A 190 13.10 6.67 13.61
N ASN A 191 12.81 6.56 14.90
CA ASN A 191 13.82 6.27 15.92
C ASN A 191 14.38 4.84 15.85
N TYR A 192 13.75 3.93 15.10
CA TYR A 192 14.33 2.60 14.82
C TYR A 192 15.72 2.66 14.19
N ILE A 193 16.09 3.78 13.57
CA ILE A 193 17.42 4.02 13.00
C ILE A 193 18.50 4.11 14.10
N ASN A 194 18.14 4.51 15.32
CA ASN A 194 19.11 4.65 16.42
C ASN A 194 19.57 3.30 16.99
N ALA A 195 18.84 2.21 16.68
CA ALA A 195 19.18 0.85 17.07
C ALA A 195 20.05 0.11 16.04
N ARG A 196 20.52 0.82 15.01
CA ARG A 196 21.16 0.24 13.83
C ARG A 196 22.66 0.46 13.77
#